data_AF-A0A538E631-F1
#
_entry.id   AF-A0A538E631-F1
#
_cell.length_a   1.000
_cell.length_b   1.000
_cell.length_c   1.000
_cell.angle_alpha   90.00
_cell.angle_beta   90.00
_cell.angle_gamma   90.00
#
_symmetry.space_group_name_H-M   'P 1'
#
loop_
_entity.id
_entity.type
_entity.pdbx_description
1 polymer ?
#
loop_
_entity_poly.entity_id
_entity_poly.type
_entity_poly.pdbx_seq_one_letter_code
_entity_poly.pdbx_strand_id
1 'polypeptide(L)'
;MSELLDRLPVPTTVLCDVRTKLGDAARVFGPQKGARPQDVVRLERRLRELSRLEPYADLPGSGAAGGLGAALAALGANLVGGAATVLNLLGFEEAVADCDLVVTGEGAVDETTSAGKAPGEVARRSAAAGVRCVVFGGRVRSTVEGAETVALSGDPSRAEEDLVELGRRLVGKRMI
;
A
#
# COMPACT_ATOMS: atom_id res chain seq x y z
N MET A 1 -8.82 11.85 -27.54
CA MET A 1 -8.66 11.68 -26.07
C MET A 1 -9.81 12.29 -25.26
N SER A 2 -10.70 13.11 -25.86
CA SER A 2 -11.97 13.53 -25.23
C SER A 2 -13.07 12.46 -25.29
N GLU A 3 -13.11 11.62 -26.33
CA GLU A 3 -14.15 10.59 -26.53
C GLU A 3 -14.14 9.44 -25.50
N LEU A 4 -13.06 9.26 -24.73
CA LEU A 4 -12.99 8.25 -23.68
C LEU A 4 -13.48 8.75 -22.31
N LEU A 5 -13.74 10.07 -22.19
CA LEU A 5 -14.09 10.71 -20.91
C LEU A 5 -15.58 10.68 -20.59
N ASP A 6 -16.45 10.37 -21.56
CA ASP A 6 -17.89 10.47 -21.34
C ASP A 6 -18.46 9.32 -20.50
N ARG A 7 -17.72 8.22 -20.32
CA ARG A 7 -18.19 7.05 -19.55
C ARG A 7 -17.03 6.27 -18.91
N LEU A 8 -16.55 6.73 -17.75
CA LEU A 8 -16.02 5.78 -16.76
C LEU A 8 -17.20 4.89 -16.31
N PRO A 9 -17.07 3.55 -16.30
CA PRO A 9 -18.16 2.67 -15.87
C PRO A 9 -18.56 3.01 -14.43
N VAL A 10 -19.74 3.60 -14.26
CA VAL A 10 -20.19 4.13 -12.98
C VAL A 10 -20.89 3.04 -12.15
N PRO A 11 -20.56 2.92 -10.85
CA PRO A 11 -19.47 3.60 -10.13
C PRO A 11 -18.09 2.95 -10.39
N THR A 12 -17.06 3.75 -10.71
CA THR A 12 -15.67 3.25 -10.84
C THR A 12 -14.93 3.39 -9.51
N THR A 13 -14.35 2.29 -9.05
CA THR A 13 -13.47 2.25 -7.87
C THR A 13 -12.01 2.21 -8.32
N VAL A 14 -11.18 3.10 -7.78
CA VAL A 14 -9.75 3.16 -8.05
C VAL A 14 -8.99 2.74 -6.80
N LEU A 15 -8.24 1.66 -6.92
CA LEU A 15 -7.37 1.17 -5.85
C LEU A 15 -6.08 2.00 -5.83
N CYS A 16 -5.80 2.64 -4.69
CA CYS A 16 -4.61 3.44 -4.47
C CYS A 16 -3.78 2.84 -3.33
N ASP A 17 -2.55 2.46 -3.63
CA ASP A 17 -1.59 1.91 -2.65
C ASP A 17 -0.74 2.99 -1.97
N VAL A 18 -1.04 4.26 -2.24
CA VAL A 18 -0.39 5.42 -1.62
C VAL A 18 -1.43 6.43 -1.21
N ARG A 19 -1.16 7.15 -0.11
CA ARG A 19 -2.04 8.22 0.40
C ARG A 19 -1.61 9.62 -0.04
N THR A 20 -0.51 9.74 -0.78
CA THR A 20 0.06 11.01 -1.23
C THR A 20 -0.99 11.88 -1.93
N LYS A 21 -1.05 13.15 -1.52
CA LYS A 21 -1.96 14.15 -2.09
C LYS A 21 -1.41 14.74 -3.39
N LEU A 22 -2.27 15.37 -4.18
CA LEU A 22 -1.96 15.93 -5.50
C LEU A 22 -0.77 16.90 -5.42
N GLY A 23 -0.78 17.79 -4.42
CA GLY A 23 0.26 18.80 -4.24
C GLY A 23 1.64 18.25 -3.90
N ASP A 24 1.72 17.01 -3.39
CA ASP A 24 2.97 16.36 -2.98
C ASP A 24 3.50 15.36 -4.01
N ALA A 25 2.68 15.02 -5.02
CA ALA A 25 2.97 13.93 -5.96
C ALA A 25 4.33 14.09 -6.66
N ALA A 26 4.66 15.31 -7.11
CA ALA A 26 5.92 15.57 -7.81
C ALA A 26 7.13 15.47 -6.87
N ARG A 27 7.02 15.95 -5.63
CA ARG A 27 8.10 15.86 -4.63
C ARG A 27 8.35 14.44 -4.16
N VAL A 28 7.30 13.66 -3.96
CA VAL A 28 7.41 12.27 -3.47
C VAL A 28 7.84 11.32 -4.59
N PHE A 29 7.24 11.42 -5.79
CA PHE A 29 7.43 10.42 -6.85
C PHE A 29 8.27 10.89 -8.04
N GLY A 30 8.53 12.19 -8.17
CA GLY A 30 9.31 12.75 -9.27
C GLY A 30 10.78 12.27 -9.29
N PRO A 31 11.54 12.34 -8.18
CA PRO A 31 12.96 11.99 -8.17
C PRO A 31 13.24 10.57 -8.66
N GLN A 32 12.46 9.59 -8.20
CA GLN A 32 12.60 8.18 -8.63
C GLN A 32 12.22 7.94 -10.10
N LYS A 33 11.57 8.91 -10.75
CA LYS A 33 11.25 8.89 -12.19
C LYS A 33 12.20 9.77 -13.02
N GLY A 34 13.29 10.24 -12.41
CA GLY A 34 14.33 11.04 -13.08
C GLY A 34 14.08 12.56 -13.10
N ALA A 35 13.08 13.07 -12.37
CA ALA A 35 12.87 14.51 -12.27
C ALA A 35 13.97 15.18 -11.44
N ARG A 36 14.64 16.19 -12.01
CA ARG A 36 15.61 17.01 -11.28
C ARG A 36 14.88 17.96 -10.32
N PRO A 37 15.55 18.57 -9.34
CA PRO A 37 14.90 19.48 -8.39
C PRO A 37 14.08 20.61 -9.05
N GLN A 38 14.60 21.21 -10.12
CA GLN A 38 13.88 22.23 -10.90
C GLN A 38 12.65 21.68 -11.65
N ASP A 39 12.70 20.42 -12.08
CA ASP A 39 11.56 19.76 -12.73
C ASP A 39 10.46 19.47 -11.69
N VAL A 40 10.83 19.07 -10.47
CA VAL A 40 9.88 18.88 -9.36
C VAL A 40 9.11 20.16 -9.05
N VAL A 41 9.81 21.29 -8.87
CA VAL A 41 9.17 22.60 -8.60
C VAL A 41 8.20 22.98 -9.74
N ARG A 42 8.62 22.76 -10.99
CA ARG A 42 7.77 23.04 -12.17
C ARG A 42 6.54 22.13 -12.22
N LEU A 43 6.69 20.85 -11.89
CA LEU A 43 5.60 19.87 -11.89
C LEU A 43 4.59 20.16 -10.78
N GLU A 44 5.04 20.45 -9.56
CA GLU A 44 4.14 20.84 -8.47
C GLU A 44 3.31 22.08 -8.83
N ARG A 45 3.96 23.11 -9.39
CA ARG A 45 3.25 24.33 -9.82
C ARG A 45 2.17 23.99 -10.84
N ARG A 46 2.50 23.20 -11.86
CA ARG A 46 1.54 22.78 -12.89
C ARG A 46 0.36 22.00 -12.32
N LEU A 47 0.59 21.09 -11.36
CA LEU A 47 -0.49 20.34 -10.71
C LEU A 47 -1.41 21.26 -9.90
N ARG A 48 -0.86 22.29 -9.22
CA ARG A 48 -1.65 23.29 -8.47
C ARG A 48 -2.43 24.23 -9.38
N GLU A 49 -1.94 24.53 -10.58
CA GLU A 49 -2.61 25.38 -11.57
C GLU A 49 -3.84 24.71 -12.23
N LEU A 50 -4.03 23.39 -12.06
CA LEU A 50 -5.18 22.66 -12.58
C LEU A 50 -6.42 22.88 -11.70
N SER A 51 -7.09 24.01 -11.88
CA SER A 51 -8.28 24.40 -11.11
C SER A 51 -9.40 23.35 -11.08
N ARG A 52 -9.52 22.52 -12.13
CA ARG A 52 -10.49 21.42 -12.18
C ARG A 52 -10.21 20.30 -11.16
N LEU A 53 -8.97 20.18 -10.70
CA LEU A 53 -8.56 19.16 -9.73
C LEU A 53 -8.49 19.70 -8.30
N GLU A 54 -8.60 21.01 -8.12
CA GLU A 54 -8.49 21.68 -6.81
C GLU A 54 -9.48 21.10 -5.78
N PRO A 55 -10.76 20.82 -6.10
CA PRO A 55 -11.69 20.20 -5.14
C PRO A 55 -11.28 18.78 -4.69
N TYR A 56 -10.38 18.13 -5.43
CA TYR A 56 -9.95 16.73 -5.20
C TYR A 56 -8.50 16.65 -4.72
N ALA A 57 -7.79 17.79 -4.61
CA ALA A 57 -6.37 17.83 -4.35
C ALA A 57 -5.98 17.23 -3.00
N ASP A 58 -6.86 17.35 -2.00
CA ASP A 58 -6.63 16.86 -0.64
C ASP A 58 -7.12 15.43 -0.37
N LEU A 59 -7.78 14.79 -1.33
CA LEU A 59 -8.22 13.41 -1.17
C LEU A 59 -7.00 12.49 -0.97
N PRO A 60 -7.04 11.55 -0.01
CA PRO A 60 -6.00 10.52 0.08
C PRO A 60 -5.86 9.77 -1.25
N GLY A 61 -4.63 9.69 -1.77
CA GLY A 61 -4.35 9.05 -3.05
C GLY A 61 -4.59 9.93 -4.28
N SER A 62 -5.00 11.19 -4.13
CA SER A 62 -5.16 12.12 -5.25
C SER A 62 -3.86 12.35 -6.03
N GLY A 63 -2.70 12.21 -5.39
CA GLY A 63 -1.37 12.28 -6.00
C GLY A 63 -0.89 10.97 -6.63
N ALA A 64 -1.65 9.88 -6.52
CA ALA A 64 -1.29 8.59 -7.11
C ALA A 64 -1.05 8.72 -8.62
N ALA A 65 -0.04 7.99 -9.10
CA ALA A 65 0.40 8.02 -10.49
C ALA A 65 0.66 9.44 -11.07
N GLY A 66 1.08 10.40 -10.23
CA GLY A 66 1.41 11.75 -10.67
C GLY A 66 0.19 12.67 -10.85
N GLY A 67 -0.87 12.44 -10.08
CA GLY A 67 -2.10 13.24 -10.12
C GLY A 67 -3.26 12.61 -10.89
N LEU A 68 -3.07 11.39 -11.40
CA LEU A 68 -4.15 10.64 -12.05
C LEU A 68 -5.27 10.30 -11.05
N GLY A 69 -4.94 10.07 -9.77
CA GLY A 69 -5.96 9.88 -8.73
C GLY A 69 -6.93 11.06 -8.66
N ALA A 70 -6.44 12.29 -8.59
CA ALA A 70 -7.27 13.49 -8.61
C ALA A 70 -8.08 13.62 -9.90
N ALA A 71 -7.47 13.29 -11.05
CA ALA A 71 -8.16 13.34 -12.34
C ALA A 71 -9.32 12.34 -12.42
N LEU A 72 -9.13 11.11 -11.94
CA LEU A 72 -10.17 10.08 -11.89
C LEU A 72 -11.27 10.46 -10.88
N ALA A 73 -10.90 11.01 -9.72
CA ALA A 73 -11.86 11.54 -8.75
C ALA A 73 -12.72 12.67 -9.36
N ALA A 74 -12.11 13.56 -10.15
CA ALA A 74 -12.83 14.61 -10.88
C ALA A 74 -13.80 14.08 -11.95
N LEU A 75 -13.65 12.82 -12.37
CA LEU A 75 -14.57 12.12 -13.25
C LEU A 75 -15.58 11.25 -12.48
N GLY A 76 -15.65 11.39 -11.16
CA GLY A 76 -16.60 10.68 -10.30
C GLY A 76 -16.12 9.32 -9.77
N ALA A 77 -14.83 8.98 -9.92
CA ALA A 77 -14.30 7.75 -9.34
C ALA A 77 -14.12 7.86 -7.82
N ASN A 78 -14.31 6.74 -7.12
CA ASN A 78 -14.01 6.65 -5.69
C ASN A 78 -12.58 6.14 -5.48
N LEU A 79 -11.74 6.91 -4.78
CA LEU A 79 -10.38 6.51 -4.44
C LEU A 79 -10.40 5.73 -3.12
N VAL A 80 -9.95 4.49 -3.14
CA VAL A 80 -9.93 3.61 -1.96
C VAL A 80 -8.56 2.97 -1.77
N GLY A 81 -8.26 2.53 -0.54
CA GLY A 81 -7.02 1.82 -0.25
C GLY A 81 -6.99 0.45 -0.93
N GLY A 82 -5.94 0.17 -1.72
CA GLY A 82 -5.86 -1.06 -2.49
C GLY A 82 -5.82 -2.32 -1.63
N ALA A 83 -4.86 -2.40 -0.71
CA ALA A 83 -4.74 -3.53 0.23
C ALA A 83 -6.04 -3.80 1.01
N ALA A 84 -6.63 -2.74 1.57
CA ALA A 84 -7.88 -2.87 2.33
C ALA A 84 -9.03 -3.39 1.47
N THR A 85 -9.14 -2.93 0.23
CA THR A 85 -10.19 -3.38 -0.70
C THR A 85 -9.99 -4.83 -1.10
N VAL A 86 -8.75 -5.24 -1.42
CA VAL A 86 -8.43 -6.63 -1.76
C VAL A 86 -8.74 -7.56 -0.60
N LEU A 87 -8.38 -7.21 0.63
CA LEU A 87 -8.69 -8.06 1.80
C LEU A 87 -10.20 -8.18 2.05
N ASN A 88 -10.97 -7.11 1.86
CA ASN A 88 -12.43 -7.18 1.92
C ASN A 88 -13.00 -8.15 0.86
N LEU A 89 -12.50 -8.08 -0.37
CA LEU A 89 -12.94 -8.96 -1.46
C LEU A 89 -12.60 -10.43 -1.21
N LEU A 90 -11.54 -10.69 -0.44
CA LEU A 90 -11.12 -12.04 -0.06
C LEU A 90 -11.85 -12.57 1.17
N GLY A 91 -12.70 -11.79 1.84
CA GLY A 91 -13.35 -12.17 3.10
C GLY A 91 -12.32 -12.41 4.21
N PHE A 92 -11.32 -11.53 4.31
CA PHE A 92 -10.21 -11.71 5.24
C PHE A 92 -10.68 -11.75 6.70
N GLU A 93 -11.66 -10.92 7.07
CA GLU A 93 -12.25 -10.87 8.40
C GLU A 93 -12.83 -12.21 8.85
N GLU A 94 -13.57 -12.89 7.96
CA GLU A 94 -14.10 -14.22 8.24
C GLU A 94 -12.98 -15.26 8.31
N ALA A 95 -12.02 -15.20 7.39
CA ALA A 95 -10.91 -16.15 7.34
C ALA A 95 -9.99 -16.05 8.57
N VAL A 96 -9.75 -14.85 9.09
CA VAL A 96 -8.84 -14.64 10.23
C VAL A 96 -9.47 -15.07 11.55
N ALA A 97 -10.80 -15.02 11.70
CA ALA A 97 -11.48 -15.33 12.95
C ALA A 97 -11.19 -16.76 13.46
N ASP A 98 -10.99 -17.71 12.55
CA ASP A 98 -10.71 -19.12 12.86
C ASP A 98 -9.20 -19.45 12.83
N CYS A 99 -8.33 -18.45 12.68
CA CYS A 99 -6.88 -18.65 12.60
C CYS A 99 -6.19 -18.50 13.98
N ASP A 100 -5.23 -19.38 14.27
CA ASP A 100 -4.32 -19.17 15.42
C ASP A 100 -3.13 -18.26 15.08
N LEU A 101 -2.80 -18.14 13.80
CA LEU A 101 -1.63 -17.42 13.31
C LEU A 101 -1.86 -16.92 11.88
N VAL A 102 -1.59 -15.65 11.65
CA VAL A 102 -1.47 -15.06 10.31
C VAL A 102 0.00 -14.82 9.98
N VAL A 103 0.41 -15.21 8.77
CA VAL A 103 1.75 -14.95 8.26
C VAL A 103 1.64 -14.17 6.95
N THR A 104 2.36 -13.07 6.85
CA THR A 104 2.41 -12.21 5.65
C THR A 104 3.81 -11.64 5.48
N GLY A 105 4.10 -10.99 4.36
CA GLY A 105 5.42 -10.39 4.16
C GLY A 105 5.58 -9.60 2.87
N GLU A 106 6.71 -8.91 2.77
CA GLU A 106 7.12 -8.18 1.57
C GLU A 106 8.65 -8.17 1.41
N GLY A 107 9.14 -7.68 0.28
CA GLY A 107 10.58 -7.61 0.02
C GLY A 107 11.34 -6.66 0.96
N ALA A 108 10.70 -5.56 1.39
CA ALA A 108 11.28 -4.61 2.31
C ALA A 108 10.22 -4.08 3.28
N VAL A 109 10.36 -4.38 4.56
CA VAL A 109 9.53 -3.83 5.63
C VAL A 109 10.14 -2.50 6.07
N ASP A 110 9.43 -1.41 5.80
CA ASP A 110 9.82 -0.04 6.14
C ASP A 110 8.58 0.81 6.48
N GLU A 111 8.74 2.12 6.65
CA GLU A 111 7.66 3.02 7.07
C GLU A 111 6.47 3.01 6.10
N THR A 112 6.69 2.60 4.84
CA THR A 112 5.61 2.51 3.84
C THR A 112 4.75 1.26 4.02
N THR A 113 5.25 0.23 4.72
CA THR A 113 4.51 -1.00 5.02
C THR A 113 3.22 -0.70 5.76
N SER A 114 3.31 0.09 6.83
CA SER A 114 2.15 0.52 7.63
C SER A 114 1.31 1.61 6.96
N ALA A 115 1.79 2.20 5.85
CA ALA A 115 1.14 3.33 5.18
C ALA A 115 0.11 2.93 4.11
N GLY A 116 -0.26 1.65 4.02
CA GLY A 116 -1.30 1.16 3.12
C GLY A 116 -0.93 -0.05 2.26
N LYS A 117 0.24 -0.66 2.49
CA LYS A 117 0.61 -1.92 1.84
C LYS A 117 -0.09 -3.12 2.49
N ALA A 118 -0.11 -4.23 1.75
CA ALA A 118 -0.77 -5.46 2.16
C ALA A 118 -0.29 -6.00 3.53
N PRO A 119 1.03 -6.11 3.84
CA PRO A 119 1.45 -6.67 5.13
C PRO A 119 1.02 -5.83 6.32
N GLY A 120 1.08 -4.50 6.20
CA GLY A 120 0.62 -3.58 7.26
C GLY A 120 -0.89 -3.67 7.50
N GLU A 121 -1.68 -3.74 6.44
CA GLU A 121 -3.14 -3.88 6.58
C GLU A 121 -3.54 -5.26 7.14
N VAL A 122 -2.86 -6.34 6.72
CA VAL A 122 -3.03 -7.68 7.29
C VAL A 122 -2.70 -7.69 8.78
N ALA A 123 -1.57 -7.09 9.19
CA ALA A 123 -1.19 -6.99 10.59
C ALA A 123 -2.24 -6.23 11.42
N ARG A 124 -2.68 -5.07 10.93
CA ARG A 124 -3.70 -4.24 11.59
C ARG A 124 -5.02 -5.02 11.79
N ARG A 125 -5.50 -5.72 10.77
CA ARG A 125 -6.75 -6.50 10.84
C ARG A 125 -6.62 -7.74 11.72
N SER A 126 -5.48 -8.43 11.66
CA SER A 126 -5.20 -9.58 12.54
C SER A 126 -5.18 -9.16 14.01
N ALA A 127 -4.52 -8.04 14.33
CA ALA A 127 -4.50 -7.48 15.67
C ALA A 127 -5.91 -7.08 16.15
N ALA A 128 -6.73 -6.48 15.27
CA ALA A 128 -8.12 -6.15 15.59
C ALA A 128 -8.99 -7.39 15.87
N ALA A 129 -8.69 -8.52 15.22
CA ALA A 129 -9.32 -9.81 15.49
C ALA A 129 -8.72 -10.54 16.71
N GLY A 130 -7.69 -10.00 17.36
CA GLY A 130 -6.99 -10.65 18.47
C GLY A 130 -6.12 -11.84 18.05
N VAL A 131 -5.83 -11.98 16.76
CA VAL A 131 -5.05 -13.10 16.20
C VAL A 131 -3.59 -12.69 16.04
N ARG A 132 -2.69 -13.59 16.48
CA ARG A 132 -1.25 -13.38 16.36
C ARG A 132 -0.87 -13.24 14.88
N CYS A 133 -0.09 -12.21 14.56
CA CYS A 133 0.41 -11.96 13.21
C CYS A 133 1.94 -11.95 13.17
N VAL A 134 2.52 -12.53 12.12
CA VAL A 134 3.95 -12.47 11.80
C VAL A 134 4.10 -11.81 10.43
N VAL A 135 4.90 -10.76 10.37
CA VAL A 135 5.28 -10.06 9.13
C VAL A 135 6.74 -10.35 8.85
N PHE A 136 7.04 -11.00 7.72
CA PHE A 136 8.42 -11.20 7.30
C PHE A 136 8.86 -10.18 6.24
N GLY A 137 10.14 -9.85 6.25
CA GLY A 137 10.76 -8.95 5.28
C GLY A 137 12.07 -9.52 4.75
N GLY A 138 12.28 -9.46 3.44
CA GLY A 138 13.62 -9.69 2.87
C GLY A 138 14.64 -8.70 3.44
N ARG A 139 14.23 -7.44 3.61
CA ARG A 139 14.92 -6.43 4.40
C ARG A 139 13.96 -5.87 5.43
N VAL A 140 14.43 -5.61 6.64
CA VAL A 140 13.64 -4.99 7.71
C VAL A 140 14.35 -3.74 8.19
N ARG A 141 13.69 -2.60 8.05
CA ARG A 141 14.18 -1.28 8.48
C ARG A 141 13.34 -0.70 9.62
N SER A 142 12.09 -1.14 9.73
CA SER A 142 11.17 -0.80 10.81
C SER A 142 10.35 -2.03 11.23
N THR A 143 9.70 -1.94 12.38
CA THR A 143 8.72 -2.93 12.83
C THR A 143 7.31 -2.57 12.37
N VAL A 144 6.43 -3.58 12.30
CA VAL A 144 5.00 -3.40 12.04
C VAL A 144 4.24 -3.51 13.35
N GLU A 145 3.50 -2.46 13.70
CA GLU A 145 2.67 -2.44 14.91
C GLU A 145 1.60 -3.54 14.85
N GLY A 146 1.38 -4.24 15.98
CA GLY A 146 0.43 -5.34 16.07
C GLY A 146 0.91 -6.68 15.48
N ALA A 147 2.17 -6.79 15.06
CA ALA A 147 2.74 -8.04 14.54
C ALA A 147 4.20 -8.29 14.97
N GLU A 148 4.59 -9.57 15.05
CA GLU A 148 5.99 -9.97 15.16
C GLU A 148 6.68 -9.75 13.80
N THR A 149 7.66 -8.84 13.73
CA THR A 149 8.41 -8.58 12.49
C THR A 149 9.66 -9.45 12.42
N VAL A 150 9.88 -10.12 11.30
CA VAL A 150 10.99 -11.06 11.10
C VAL A 150 11.80 -10.70 9.86
N ALA A 151 13.11 -10.55 10.01
CA ALA A 151 14.01 -10.44 8.87
C ALA A 151 14.36 -11.82 8.31
N LEU A 152 14.30 -11.97 6.99
CA LEU A 152 14.91 -13.07 6.25
C LEU A 152 16.38 -12.72 5.91
N SER A 153 17.07 -13.55 5.13
CA SER A 153 18.48 -13.31 4.78
C SER A 153 18.69 -12.07 3.91
N GLY A 154 17.66 -11.65 3.17
CA GLY A 154 17.74 -10.58 2.18
C GLY A 154 18.38 -10.98 0.85
N ASP A 155 18.75 -12.25 0.69
CA ASP A 155 19.22 -12.84 -0.56
C ASP A 155 18.05 -13.43 -1.35
N PRO A 156 17.67 -12.86 -2.51
CA PRO A 156 16.58 -13.40 -3.33
C PRO A 156 16.81 -14.84 -3.79
N SER A 157 18.06 -15.30 -3.90
CA SER A 157 18.37 -16.68 -4.30
C SER A 157 18.04 -17.70 -3.20
N ARG A 158 17.91 -17.25 -1.95
CA ARG A 158 17.59 -18.08 -0.77
C ARG A 158 16.15 -17.92 -0.27
N ALA A 159 15.31 -17.20 -1.01
CA ALA A 159 13.96 -16.87 -0.57
C ALA A 159 13.14 -18.11 -0.17
N GLU A 160 13.26 -19.22 -0.92
CA GLU A 160 12.58 -20.47 -0.60
C GLU A 160 13.08 -21.07 0.73
N GLU A 161 14.40 -21.18 0.90
CA GLU A 161 15.01 -21.72 2.12
C GLU A 161 14.62 -20.91 3.35
N ASP A 162 14.69 -19.58 3.24
CA ASP A 162 14.35 -18.65 4.31
C ASP A 162 12.87 -18.80 4.73
N LEU A 163 11.96 -18.94 3.77
CA LEU A 163 10.54 -19.14 4.04
C LEU A 163 10.26 -20.50 4.69
N VAL A 164 10.96 -21.56 4.27
CA VAL A 164 10.88 -22.89 4.88
C VAL A 164 11.40 -22.86 6.32
N GLU A 165 12.53 -22.20 6.57
CA GLU A 165 13.10 -22.05 7.91
C GLU A 165 12.17 -21.26 8.83
N LEU A 166 11.61 -20.15 8.34
CA LEU A 166 10.61 -19.38 9.06
C LEU A 166 9.40 -20.26 9.42
N GLY A 167 8.87 -21.01 8.45
CA GLY A 167 7.74 -21.92 8.68
C GLY A 167 8.03 -22.93 9.79
N ARG A 168 9.20 -23.60 9.76
CA ARG A 168 9.63 -24.54 10.81
C ARG A 168 9.71 -23.87 12.17
N ARG A 169 10.28 -22.66 12.25
CA ARG A 169 10.40 -21.89 13.50
C ARG A 169 9.04 -21.53 14.09
N LEU A 170 8.08 -21.16 13.24
CA LEU A 170 6.74 -20.78 13.67
C LEU A 170 5.94 -21.97 14.22
N VAL A 171 6.07 -23.15 13.60
CA VAL A 171 5.48 -24.39 14.12
C VAL A 171 6.08 -24.75 15.49
N GLY A 172 7.41 -24.66 15.64
CA GLY A 172 8.08 -24.97 16.90
C GLY A 172 7.69 -24.09 18.09
N LYS A 173 7.28 -22.83 17.85
CA LYS A 173 6.78 -21.92 18.89
C LYS A 173 5.38 -22.28 19.43
N ARG A 174 4.64 -23.19 18.79
CA ARG A 174 3.25 -23.53 19.13
C ARG A 174 3.12 -24.65 20.19
N MET A 175 4.26 -25.20 20.66
CA MET A 175 4.32 -26.35 21.58
C MET A 175 4.57 -26.00 23.06
N ILE A 176 4.32 -24.75 23.50
CA ILE A 176 4.49 -24.36 24.91
C ILE A 176 3.30 -23.52 25.37
#